data_AF-A0A7Y5LGM1-F1
#
_entry.id   AF-A0A7Y5LGM1-F1
#
_cell.length_a   1.000
_cell.length_b   1.000
_cell.length_c   1.000
_cell.angle_alpha   90.00
_cell.angle_beta   90.00
_cell.angle_gamma   90.00
#
_symmetry.space_group_name_H-M   'P 1'
#
loop_
_entity.id
_entity.type
_entity.pdbx_description
1 polymer ?
#
loop_
_entity_poly.entity_id
_entity_poly.type
_entity_poly.pdbx_seq_one_letter_code
_entity_poly.pdbx_strand_id
1 'polypeptide(L)'
;MTLSERLTLTLTLDTSIYASGDVLADTQELQDALRRRDAKGILRTLTVIDKDDQGAAMDVYFFSRNVSLGTENSTPSLTDANFEYYLGHISVESADYKDLGGAQVACIKNENIELQSSDASRNVYVAVVTRGTPTHTASGIVLGFGILW
;
A
#
# COMPACT_ATOMS: atom_id res chain seq x y z
N MET A 1 18.39 -21.17 -6.74
CA MET A 1 17.43 -20.76 -5.70
C MET A 1 17.83 -19.36 -5.27
N THR A 2 17.32 -18.33 -5.94
CA THR A 2 17.56 -16.94 -5.55
C THR A 2 16.62 -16.62 -4.38
N LEU A 3 17.17 -16.15 -3.27
CA LEU A 3 16.43 -15.75 -2.07
C LEU A 3 15.23 -14.87 -2.47
N SER A 4 14.02 -15.18 -1.98
CA SER A 4 12.89 -14.26 -2.10
C SER A 4 13.09 -13.15 -1.08
N GLU A 5 13.76 -12.07 -1.49
CA GLU A 5 13.83 -10.86 -0.68
C GLU A 5 12.43 -10.29 -0.52
N ARG A 6 12.06 -9.90 0.70
CA ARG A 6 10.77 -9.28 0.98
C ARG A 6 10.76 -7.91 0.33
N LEU A 7 9.87 -7.68 -0.63
CA LEU A 7 9.69 -6.37 -1.25
C LEU A 7 9.09 -5.41 -0.22
N THR A 8 9.71 -4.25 -0.05
CA THR A 8 9.25 -3.22 0.89
C THR A 8 9.09 -1.88 0.22
N LEU A 9 8.16 -1.09 0.72
CA LEU A 9 7.88 0.28 0.30
C LEU A 9 7.71 1.14 1.55
N THR A 10 8.56 2.16 1.71
CA THR A 10 8.37 3.17 2.76
C THR A 10 7.52 4.27 2.16
N LEU A 11 6.37 4.56 2.77
CA LEU A 11 5.47 5.58 2.26
C LEU A 11 6.00 6.97 2.59
N THR A 12 5.93 7.90 1.63
CA THR A 12 5.89 9.34 1.93
C THR A 12 4.49 9.72 2.42
N LEU A 13 4.44 10.54 3.48
CA LEU A 13 3.22 10.93 4.19
C LEU A 13 3.24 12.43 4.52
N ASP A 14 2.06 13.03 4.68
CA ASP A 14 1.89 14.32 5.37
C ASP A 14 2.14 14.14 6.88
N THR A 15 2.49 15.23 7.55
CA THR A 15 2.82 15.24 9.00
C THR A 15 1.74 15.90 9.86
N SER A 16 0.69 16.41 9.22
CA SER A 16 -0.51 16.94 9.86
C SER A 16 -1.44 15.81 10.26
N ILE A 17 -2.41 16.11 11.12
CA ILE A 17 -3.48 15.17 11.44
C ILE A 17 -4.35 14.92 10.22
N TYR A 18 -4.64 13.64 9.97
CA TYR A 18 -5.54 13.19 8.91
C TYR A 18 -7.00 13.13 9.39
N ALA A 19 -7.95 13.26 8.46
CA ALA A 19 -9.32 12.83 8.66
C ALA A 19 -9.55 11.39 8.17
N SER A 20 -10.60 10.75 8.70
CA SER A 20 -11.01 9.44 8.21
C SER A 20 -11.51 9.57 6.76
N GLY A 21 -10.97 8.74 5.88
CA GLY A 21 -11.23 8.77 4.44
C GLY A 21 -10.21 9.59 3.64
N ASP A 22 -9.18 10.17 4.27
CA ASP A 22 -8.14 10.91 3.55
C ASP A 22 -7.10 9.99 2.90
N VAL A 23 -6.54 10.45 1.79
CA VAL A 23 -5.35 9.87 1.16
C VAL A 23 -4.20 9.97 2.15
N LEU A 24 -3.79 8.83 2.69
CA LEU A 24 -2.64 8.70 3.58
C LEU A 24 -1.34 8.83 2.79
N ALA A 25 -1.28 8.14 1.64
CA ALA A 25 -0.20 8.18 0.67
C ALA A 25 -0.81 8.20 -0.74
N ASP A 26 -0.43 9.19 -1.56
CA ASP A 26 -0.73 9.12 -2.99
C ASP A 26 0.02 7.93 -3.62
N THR A 27 -0.29 7.61 -4.87
CA THR A 27 0.26 6.46 -5.57
C THR A 27 1.79 6.47 -5.61
N GLN A 28 2.40 5.44 -5.02
CA GLN A 28 3.84 5.24 -4.96
C GLN A 28 4.23 3.95 -5.68
N GLU A 29 5.44 3.95 -6.23
CA GLU A 29 5.94 2.86 -7.06
C GLU A 29 6.55 1.74 -6.21
N LEU A 30 5.96 0.55 -6.27
CA LEU A 30 6.62 -0.69 -5.85
C LEU A 30 7.44 -1.23 -7.01
N GLN A 31 8.72 -0.87 -7.02
CA GLN A 31 9.64 -1.27 -8.07
C GLN A 31 9.85 -2.78 -8.09
N ASP A 32 10.01 -3.33 -9.29
CA ASP A 32 10.46 -4.69 -9.49
C ASP A 32 9.56 -5.78 -8.87
N ALA A 33 8.30 -5.43 -8.58
CA ALA A 33 7.27 -6.26 -7.96
C ALA A 33 6.98 -7.58 -8.70
N LEU A 34 7.18 -7.59 -10.01
CA LEU A 34 6.90 -8.72 -10.89
C LEU A 34 8.20 -9.33 -11.42
N ARG A 35 8.19 -10.65 -11.65
CA ARG A 35 9.36 -11.41 -12.09
C ARG A 35 9.94 -10.93 -13.43
N ARG A 36 9.07 -10.52 -14.35
CA ARG A 36 9.40 -10.08 -15.71
C ARG A 36 8.46 -8.97 -16.13
N ARG A 37 8.84 -8.23 -17.17
CA ARG A 37 7.98 -7.20 -17.77
C ARG A 37 6.66 -7.83 -18.21
N ASP A 38 5.55 -7.16 -17.89
CA ASP A 38 4.17 -7.58 -18.22
C ASP A 38 3.79 -8.98 -17.68
N ALA A 39 4.51 -9.45 -16.66
CA ALA A 39 4.16 -10.68 -15.97
C ALA A 39 2.99 -10.45 -15.00
N LYS A 40 2.38 -11.55 -14.58
CA LYS A 40 1.41 -11.56 -13.49
C LYS A 40 2.07 -12.07 -12.23
N GLY A 41 1.59 -11.60 -11.09
CA GLY A 41 1.95 -12.10 -9.77
C GLY A 41 0.70 -12.20 -8.90
N ILE A 42 0.76 -12.99 -7.84
CA ILE A 42 -0.32 -13.09 -6.86
C ILE A 42 0.20 -12.52 -5.55
N LEU A 43 -0.45 -11.46 -5.05
CA LEU A 43 -0.20 -10.99 -3.69
C LEU A 43 -0.70 -12.07 -2.72
N ARG A 44 0.15 -12.44 -1.75
CA ARG A 44 -0.10 -13.48 -0.73
C ARG A 44 -0.19 -12.89 0.68
N THR A 45 0.65 -11.90 0.95
CA THR A 45 0.72 -11.27 2.27
C THR A 45 1.02 -9.79 2.14
N LEU A 46 0.38 -9.00 2.99
CA LEU A 46 0.72 -7.62 3.26
C LEU A 46 1.15 -7.50 4.72
N THR A 47 2.32 -6.93 4.95
CA THR A 47 2.76 -6.50 6.28
C THR A 47 2.75 -4.99 6.32
N VAL A 48 2.16 -4.41 7.37
CA VAL A 48 2.23 -2.98 7.65
C VAL A 48 3.05 -2.80 8.93
N ILE A 49 4.06 -1.95 8.87
CA ILE A 49 4.80 -1.49 10.05
C ILE A 49 4.43 -0.01 10.23
N ASP A 50 3.79 0.28 11.34
CA ASP A 50 3.49 1.63 11.79
C ASP A 50 4.51 2.04 12.86
N LYS A 51 5.49 2.85 12.46
CA LYS A 51 6.57 3.32 13.33
C LYS A 51 6.12 4.41 14.31
N ASP A 52 4.97 5.03 14.06
CA ASP A 52 4.45 6.12 14.88
C ASP A 52 3.38 5.65 15.87
N ASP A 53 3.15 4.33 15.94
CA ASP A 53 2.29 3.68 16.93
C ASP A 53 0.84 4.21 16.93
N GLN A 54 0.30 4.53 15.75
CA GLN A 54 -1.05 5.06 15.60
C GLN A 54 -2.11 3.94 15.51
N GLY A 55 -1.78 2.82 14.87
CA GLY A 55 -2.68 1.65 14.76
C GLY A 55 -3.97 1.96 13.99
N ALA A 56 -3.95 2.95 13.11
CA ALA A 56 -5.12 3.37 12.35
C ALA A 56 -5.51 2.34 11.30
N ALA A 57 -6.81 2.07 11.19
CA ALA A 57 -7.35 1.29 10.08
C ALA A 57 -7.07 2.01 8.75
N MET A 58 -6.80 1.26 7.69
CA MET A 58 -6.47 1.81 6.38
C MET A 58 -6.89 0.85 5.27
N ASP A 59 -6.99 1.38 4.05
CA ASP A 59 -7.18 0.60 2.83
C ASP A 59 -6.00 0.82 1.90
N VAL A 60 -5.38 -0.28 1.47
CA VAL A 60 -4.24 -0.29 0.55
C VAL A 60 -4.74 -0.70 -0.83
N TYR A 61 -4.63 0.19 -1.81
CA TYR A 61 -5.09 0.01 -3.17
C TYR A 61 -3.92 -0.29 -4.11
N PHE A 62 -4.14 -1.17 -5.07
CA PHE A 62 -3.16 -1.58 -6.05
C PHE A 62 -3.59 -1.15 -7.45
N PHE A 63 -2.65 -0.62 -8.23
CA PHE A 63 -2.85 -0.19 -9.60
C PHE A 63 -1.77 -0.74 -10.52
N SER A 64 -2.14 -0.98 -11.78
CA SER A 64 -1.21 -1.42 -12.84
C SER A 64 -0.37 -0.29 -13.41
N ARG A 65 -0.71 0.97 -13.08
CA ARG A 65 -0.10 2.19 -13.60
C ARG A 65 0.03 3.29 -12.55
N ASN A 66 0.95 4.23 -12.78
CA ASN A 66 1.06 5.45 -11.97
C ASN A 66 -0.12 6.38 -12.26
N VAL A 67 -1.17 6.28 -11.44
CA VAL A 67 -2.33 7.16 -11.46
C VAL A 67 -2.50 7.79 -10.09
N SER A 68 -2.63 9.11 -10.01
CA SER A 68 -2.80 9.78 -8.71
C SER A 68 -4.17 9.44 -8.11
N LEU A 69 -4.16 8.96 -6.87
CA LEU A 69 -5.33 8.77 -6.03
C LEU A 69 -5.88 10.11 -5.54
N GLY A 70 -5.02 11.10 -5.34
CA GLY A 70 -5.38 12.45 -4.92
C GLY A 70 -4.24 13.16 -4.20
N THR A 71 -4.57 14.27 -3.54
CA THR A 71 -3.61 14.97 -2.67
C THR A 71 -3.59 14.30 -1.30
N GLU A 72 -2.40 14.06 -0.74
CA GLU A 72 -2.25 13.57 0.63
C GLU A 72 -2.93 14.51 1.62
N ASN A 73 -3.53 13.92 2.68
CA ASN A 73 -4.33 14.65 3.66
C ASN A 73 -5.55 15.37 3.06
N SER A 74 -6.19 14.73 2.08
CA SER A 74 -7.45 15.15 1.48
C SER A 74 -8.21 13.93 0.96
N THR A 75 -9.49 14.12 0.64
CA THR A 75 -10.32 13.05 0.09
C THR A 75 -9.78 12.55 -1.25
N PRO A 76 -9.81 11.22 -1.53
CA PRO A 76 -9.47 10.66 -2.82
C PRO A 76 -10.25 11.31 -3.97
N SER A 77 -9.58 11.53 -5.10
CA SER A 77 -10.12 12.21 -6.27
C SER A 77 -9.72 11.52 -7.58
N LEU A 78 -9.72 10.19 -7.58
CA LEU A 78 -9.39 9.37 -8.75
C LEU A 78 -10.45 9.55 -9.86
N THR A 79 -10.01 9.73 -11.11
CA THR A 79 -10.91 9.87 -12.26
C THR A 79 -11.40 8.52 -12.76
N ASP A 80 -12.55 8.48 -13.44
CA ASP A 80 -13.10 7.25 -14.04
C ASP A 80 -12.09 6.56 -14.97
N ALA A 81 -11.35 7.34 -15.76
CA ALA A 81 -10.30 6.82 -16.65
C ALA A 81 -9.13 6.19 -15.86
N ASN A 82 -8.77 6.77 -14.71
CA ASN A 82 -7.70 6.22 -13.88
C ASN A 82 -8.16 4.98 -13.10
N PHE A 83 -9.46 4.87 -12.79
CA PHE A 83 -10.04 3.68 -12.15
C PHE A 83 -9.89 2.41 -12.99
N GLU A 84 -9.75 2.51 -14.31
CA GLU A 84 -9.51 1.34 -15.19
C GLU A 84 -8.21 0.59 -14.85
N TYR A 85 -7.25 1.23 -14.19
CA TYR A 85 -5.98 0.62 -13.84
C TYR A 85 -5.99 -0.11 -12.49
N TYR A 86 -7.14 -0.13 -11.79
CA TYR A 86 -7.32 -0.74 -10.48
C TYR A 86 -7.19 -2.27 -10.52
N LEU A 87 -6.44 -2.83 -9.58
CA LEU A 87 -6.15 -4.27 -9.48
C LEU A 87 -6.80 -4.96 -8.28
N GLY A 88 -7.10 -4.20 -7.23
CA GLY A 88 -7.62 -4.74 -5.98
C GLY A 88 -7.21 -3.90 -4.77
N HIS A 89 -7.71 -4.29 -3.60
CA HIS A 89 -7.38 -3.63 -2.34
C HIS A 89 -7.27 -4.62 -1.19
N ILE A 90 -6.56 -4.23 -0.14
CA ILE A 90 -6.57 -4.88 1.17
C ILE A 90 -6.99 -3.85 2.21
N SER A 91 -8.03 -4.17 2.95
CA SER A 91 -8.39 -3.45 4.17
C SER A 91 -7.59 -3.99 5.35
N VAL A 92 -6.96 -3.09 6.09
CA VAL A 92 -6.26 -3.36 7.35
C VAL A 92 -7.10 -2.75 8.45
N GLU A 93 -7.61 -3.56 9.35
CA GLU A 93 -8.39 -3.10 10.49
C GLU A 93 -7.47 -2.73 11.67
N SER A 94 -7.90 -1.79 12.52
CA SER A 94 -7.14 -1.43 13.73
C SER A 94 -6.88 -2.65 14.63
N ALA A 95 -7.81 -3.61 14.66
CA ALA A 95 -7.68 -4.86 15.41
C ALA A 95 -6.60 -5.83 14.86
N ASP A 96 -6.19 -5.67 13.61
CA ASP A 96 -5.14 -6.50 13.00
C ASP A 96 -3.74 -6.13 13.52
N TYR A 97 -3.57 -4.91 14.02
CA TYR A 97 -2.31 -4.47 14.59
C TYR A 97 -2.00 -5.21 15.90
N LYS A 98 -0.70 -5.42 16.09
CA LYS A 98 -0.11 -5.84 17.35
C LYS A 98 0.92 -4.80 17.74
N ASP A 99 0.71 -4.21 18.90
CA ASP A 99 1.65 -3.30 19.54
C ASP A 99 2.85 -4.10 20.07
N LEU A 100 4.05 -3.69 19.65
CA LEU A 100 5.32 -4.27 20.05
C LEU A 100 6.20 -3.25 20.81
N GLY A 101 5.60 -2.18 21.34
CA GLY A 101 6.22 -1.13 22.13
C GLY A 101 6.25 0.21 21.40
N GLY A 102 7.32 0.48 20.65
CA GLY A 102 7.49 1.75 19.94
C GLY A 102 6.90 1.77 18.52
N ALA A 103 6.22 0.71 18.12
CA ALA A 103 5.66 0.53 16.79
C ALA A 103 4.61 -0.57 16.82
N GLN A 104 3.65 -0.50 15.90
CA GLN A 104 2.67 -1.56 15.68
C GLN A 104 2.90 -2.26 14.35
N VAL A 105 2.54 -3.54 14.30
CA VAL A 105 2.63 -4.35 13.08
C VAL A 105 1.31 -5.05 12.81
N ALA A 106 0.83 -4.94 11.56
CA ALA A 106 -0.27 -5.75 11.05
C ALA A 106 0.26 -6.71 9.98
N CYS A 107 -0.25 -7.95 9.97
CA CYS A 107 0.12 -8.97 8.99
C CYS A 107 -1.16 -9.57 8.40
N ILE A 108 -1.54 -9.11 7.21
CA ILE A 108 -2.72 -9.56 6.50
C ILE A 108 -2.33 -10.65 5.51
N LYS A 109 -3.01 -11.79 5.58
CA LYS A 109 -2.90 -12.85 4.58
C LYS A 109 -4.03 -12.64 3.58
N ASN A 110 -3.68 -12.46 2.32
CA ASN A 110 -4.64 -12.40 1.23
C ASN A 110 -3.97 -12.98 -0.01
N GLU A 111 -4.55 -14.02 -0.59
CA GLU A 111 -3.94 -14.78 -1.69
C GLU A 111 -4.64 -14.58 -3.03
N ASN A 112 -5.57 -13.63 -3.12
CA ASN A 112 -6.54 -13.56 -4.21
C ASN A 112 -6.42 -12.30 -5.06
N ILE A 113 -5.39 -11.48 -4.87
CA ILE A 113 -5.18 -10.28 -5.68
C ILE A 113 -4.12 -10.57 -6.75
N GLU A 114 -4.57 -10.59 -8.00
CA GLU A 114 -3.69 -10.67 -9.16
C GLU A 114 -3.08 -9.29 -9.43
N LEU A 115 -1.75 -9.24 -9.42
CA LEU A 115 -0.97 -8.06 -9.76
C LEU A 115 -0.48 -8.17 -11.21
N GLN A 116 -0.57 -7.07 -11.95
CA GLN A 116 -0.05 -6.96 -13.32
C GLN A 116 0.45 -5.54 -13.59
N SER A 117 1.45 -5.41 -14.44
CA SER A 117 1.93 -4.11 -14.95
C SER A 117 1.26 -3.82 -16.30
N SER A 118 0.91 -2.56 -16.57
CA SER A 118 0.39 -2.11 -17.88
C SER A 118 1.45 -1.51 -18.81
N ASP A 119 2.63 -1.16 -18.31
CA ASP A 119 3.56 -0.23 -19.00
C ASP A 119 4.89 -0.87 -19.40
N ALA A 120 4.88 -2.11 -19.89
CA ALA A 120 6.10 -2.86 -20.22
C ALA A 120 7.09 -2.91 -19.05
N SER A 121 6.57 -2.85 -17.83
CA SER A 121 7.33 -2.67 -16.59
C SER A 121 7.21 -3.92 -15.71
N ARG A 122 7.99 -3.92 -14.63
CA ARG A 122 7.87 -4.92 -13.54
C ARG A 122 7.18 -4.33 -12.31
N ASN A 123 6.71 -3.10 -12.41
CA ASN A 123 6.33 -2.29 -11.27
C ASN A 123 4.82 -2.42 -11.03
N VAL A 124 4.44 -2.27 -9.77
CA VAL A 124 3.06 -2.17 -9.34
C VAL A 124 2.95 -0.88 -8.53
N TYR A 125 1.81 -0.24 -8.56
CA TYR A 125 1.61 1.03 -7.91
C TYR A 125 0.66 0.87 -6.72
N VAL A 126 1.00 1.52 -5.61
CA VAL A 126 0.31 1.36 -4.33
C VAL A 126 -0.10 2.72 -3.80
N ALA A 127 -1.36 2.88 -3.43
CA ALA A 127 -1.87 4.06 -2.75
C ALA A 127 -2.60 3.66 -1.48
N VAL A 128 -2.71 4.57 -0.50
CA VAL A 128 -3.30 4.24 0.80
C VAL A 128 -4.27 5.31 1.24
N VAL A 129 -5.42 4.88 1.76
CA VAL A 129 -6.42 5.74 2.42
C VAL A 129 -6.47 5.36 3.89
N THR A 130 -6.42 6.34 4.78
CA THR A 130 -6.67 6.10 6.20
C THR A 130 -8.16 6.07 6.48
N ARG A 131 -8.59 5.19 7.39
CA ARG A 131 -9.96 5.15 7.93
C ARG A 131 -10.00 5.64 9.38
N GLY A 132 -8.91 6.22 9.89
CA GLY A 132 -8.81 6.84 11.20
C GLY A 132 -8.41 8.31 11.13
N THR A 133 -7.98 8.88 12.27
CA THR A 133 -7.46 10.25 12.36
C THR A 133 -6.00 10.28 12.86
N PRO A 134 -5.08 9.49 12.26
CA PRO A 134 -3.71 9.40 12.75
C PRO A 134 -2.93 10.69 12.52
N THR A 135 -1.81 10.82 13.21
CA THR A 135 -0.72 11.74 12.85
C THR A 135 0.54 10.93 12.66
N HIS A 136 1.17 11.03 11.50
CA HIS A 136 2.36 10.27 11.17
C HIS A 136 3.58 11.16 10.95
N THR A 137 4.76 10.57 11.06
CA THR A 137 5.97 11.14 10.48
C THR A 137 5.99 10.90 8.98
N ALA A 138 6.78 11.67 8.22
CA ALA A 138 6.83 11.59 6.76
C ALA A 138 7.29 10.22 6.20
N SER A 139 7.71 9.28 7.05
CA SER A 139 8.11 7.91 6.69
C SER A 139 7.66 6.89 7.74
N GLY A 140 6.55 7.20 8.40
CA GLY A 140 5.96 6.45 9.51
C GLY A 140 5.48 5.05 9.15
N ILE A 141 4.98 4.89 7.92
CA ILE A 141 4.42 3.62 7.45
C ILE A 141 5.38 2.93 6.48
N VAL A 142 5.63 1.64 6.72
CA VAL A 142 6.36 0.76 5.79
C VAL A 142 5.49 -0.45 5.45
N LEU A 143 5.29 -0.66 4.15
CA LEU A 143 4.59 -1.82 3.61
C LEU A 143 5.59 -2.90 3.21
N GLY A 144 5.24 -4.15 3.47
CA GLY A 144 5.97 -5.34 3.04
C GLY A 144 5.06 -6.26 2.25
N PHE A 145 5.52 -6.72 1.09
CA PHE A 145 4.72 -7.52 0.16
C PHE A 145 5.32 -8.91 -0.02
N GLY A 146 4.47 -9.93 0.12
CA GLY A 146 4.78 -11.29 -0.31
C GLY A 146 4.05 -11.56 -1.62
N ILE A 147 4.78 -11.65 -2.73
CA ILE A 147 4.22 -11.87 -4.06
C ILE A 147 4.75 -13.21 -4.60
N LEU A 148 3.85 -14.01 -5.18
CA LEU A 148 4.17 -15.27 -5.85
C LEU A 148 4.12 -15.10 -7.36
N TRP A 149 5.12 -15.62 -8.07
CA TRP A 149 5.32 -15.52 -9.52
C TRP A 149 6.04 -16.75 -10.12
#